data_AF-A0A957Z2V9-F1
#
_entry.id   AF-A0A957Z2V9-F1
#
_cell.length_a   1.000
_cell.length_b   1.000
_cell.length_c   1.000
_cell.angle_alpha   90.00
_cell.angle_beta   90.00
_cell.angle_gamma   90.00
#
_symmetry.space_group_name_H-M   'P 1'
#
loop_
_entity.id
_entity.type
_entity.pdbx_description
1 polymer ?
#
loop_
_entity_poly.entity_id
_entity_poly.type
_entity_poly.pdbx_seq_one_letter_code
_entity_poly.pdbx_strand_id
1 'polypeptide(L)'
;MAIQLPDGVQILGPINANVEAVLTADALAFVADLQRKFNATREELLARRSERKAAIDAGLTPGFLEETADIRSGEWQVGPAPADLNDRRVEITGPTERKMMINAL
;
A
#
# COMPACT_ATOMS: atom_id res chain seq x y z
N MET A 1 10.76 -17.90 -22.16
CA MET A 1 11.01 -16.69 -22.98
C MET A 1 11.71 -15.69 -22.09
N ALA A 2 12.72 -14.97 -22.58
CA ALA A 2 13.36 -13.94 -21.76
C ALA A 2 12.34 -12.84 -21.43
N ILE A 3 12.17 -12.51 -20.14
CA ILE A 3 11.29 -11.42 -19.71
C ILE A 3 11.86 -10.10 -20.24
N GLN A 4 11.06 -9.35 -20.98
CA GLN A 4 11.42 -7.99 -21.37
C GLN A 4 11.24 -7.06 -20.17
N LEU A 5 12.32 -6.45 -19.72
CA LEU A 5 12.31 -5.56 -18.56
C LEU A 5 12.06 -4.11 -19.01
N PRO A 6 11.19 -3.36 -18.29
CA PRO A 6 11.06 -1.92 -18.51
C PRO A 6 12.36 -1.17 -18.16
N ASP A 7 12.54 0.02 -18.73
CA ASP A 7 13.72 0.85 -18.48
C ASP A 7 13.95 1.13 -16.98
N GLY A 8 15.18 0.89 -16.52
CA GLY A 8 15.58 1.08 -15.13
C GLY A 8 15.08 0.00 -14.16
N VAL A 9 14.45 -1.08 -14.65
CA VAL A 9 14.01 -2.20 -13.83
C VAL A 9 15.06 -3.32 -13.82
N GLN A 10 15.33 -3.87 -12.63
CA GLN A 10 16.20 -5.03 -12.44
C GLN A 10 15.51 -6.06 -11.56
N ILE A 11 15.66 -7.35 -11.89
CA ILE A 11 15.24 -8.47 -11.04
C ILE A 11 16.50 -9.04 -10.39
N LEU A 12 16.66 -8.83 -9.08
CA LEU A 12 17.84 -9.29 -8.33
C LEU A 12 17.69 -10.71 -7.77
N GLY A 13 16.45 -11.21 -7.67
CA GLY A 13 16.15 -12.56 -7.17
C GLY A 13 16.24 -13.64 -8.25
N PRO A 14 16.26 -14.93 -7.87
CA PRO A 14 16.27 -16.03 -8.82
C PRO A 14 14.97 -16.06 -9.64
N ILE A 15 15.10 -16.22 -10.96
CA ILE A 15 13.96 -16.36 -11.87
C ILE A 15 13.65 -17.86 -12.02
N ASN A 16 12.41 -18.24 -11.73
CA ASN A 16 11.86 -19.57 -11.95
C ASN A 16 10.44 -19.44 -12.54
N ALA A 17 9.82 -20.56 -12.93
CA ALA A 17 8.52 -20.57 -13.57
C ALA A 17 7.41 -19.84 -12.76
N ASN A 18 7.44 -19.92 -11.43
CA ASN A 18 6.47 -19.21 -10.58
C ASN A 18 6.70 -17.70 -10.59
N VAL A 19 7.97 -17.26 -10.62
CA VAL A 19 8.33 -15.84 -10.75
C VAL A 19 7.93 -15.31 -12.12
N GLU A 20 8.20 -16.06 -13.20
CA GLU A 20 7.80 -15.68 -14.56
C GLU A 20 6.28 -15.57 -14.72
N ALA A 21 5.52 -16.41 -14.03
CA ALA A 21 4.06 -16.37 -14.04
C ALA A 21 3.47 -15.10 -13.40
N VAL A 22 4.21 -14.47 -12.47
CA VAL A 22 3.76 -13.26 -11.75
C VAL A 22 4.40 -11.99 -12.34
N LEU A 23 5.71 -12.02 -12.58
CA LEU A 23 6.49 -10.89 -13.12
C LEU A 23 6.46 -10.92 -14.65
N THR A 24 5.25 -10.90 -15.22
CA THR A 24 5.07 -10.74 -16.66
C THR A 24 5.54 -9.36 -17.12
N ALA A 25 5.78 -9.19 -18.42
CA ALA A 25 6.20 -7.90 -18.98
C ALA A 25 5.21 -6.78 -18.64
N ASP A 26 3.92 -7.03 -18.78
CA ASP A 26 2.86 -6.06 -18.46
C ASP A 26 2.81 -5.74 -16.96
N ALA A 27 2.96 -6.74 -16.09
CA ALA A 27 2.99 -6.54 -14.64
C ALA A 27 4.20 -5.68 -14.23
N LEU A 28 5.37 -5.96 -14.80
CA LEU A 28 6.58 -5.18 -14.56
C LEU A 28 6.45 -3.74 -15.06
N ALA A 29 5.88 -3.55 -16.26
CA ALA A 29 5.62 -2.21 -16.79
C ALA A 29 4.69 -1.42 -15.86
N PHE A 30 3.61 -2.05 -15.42
CA PHE A 30 2.66 -1.43 -14.49
C PHE A 30 3.30 -1.05 -13.15
N VAL A 31 4.07 -1.96 -12.53
CA VAL A 31 4.78 -1.67 -11.27
C VAL A 31 5.82 -0.55 -11.45
N ALA A 32 6.53 -0.54 -12.58
CA ALA A 32 7.47 0.53 -12.89
C ALA A 32 6.79 1.90 -12.99
N ASP A 33 5.59 1.96 -13.60
CA ASP A 33 4.81 3.20 -13.68
C ASP A 33 4.31 3.66 -12.31
N LEU A 34 3.86 2.74 -11.46
CA LEU A 34 3.50 3.07 -10.06
C LEU A 34 4.70 3.64 -9.30
N GLN A 35 5.87 3.01 -9.42
CA GLN A 35 7.10 3.48 -8.78
C GLN A 35 7.48 4.88 -9.27
N ARG A 36 7.52 5.10 -10.59
CA ARG A 36 7.87 6.41 -11.16
C ARG A 36 6.87 7.50 -10.75
N LYS A 37 5.59 7.18 -10.72
CA LYS A 37 4.53 8.16 -10.42
C LYS A 37 4.45 8.53 -8.94
N PHE A 38 4.65 7.57 -8.03
CA PHE A 38 4.31 7.75 -6.61
C PHE A 38 5.49 7.70 -5.64
N ASN A 39 6.68 7.27 -6.06
CA ASN A 39 7.81 7.10 -5.13
C ASN A 39 8.26 8.42 -4.48
N ALA A 40 8.30 9.52 -5.23
CA ALA A 40 8.69 10.82 -4.68
C ALA A 40 7.79 11.24 -3.50
N THR A 41 6.47 11.10 -3.66
CA THR A 41 5.51 11.37 -2.57
C THR A 41 5.67 10.39 -1.41
N ARG A 42 5.94 9.10 -1.68
CA ARG A 42 6.22 8.12 -0.63
C ARG A 42 7.42 8.53 0.22
N GLU A 43 8.52 8.94 -0.41
CA GLU A 43 9.74 9.39 0.26
C GLU A 43 9.52 10.66 1.08
N GLU A 44 8.82 11.65 0.53
CA GLU A 44 8.43 12.86 1.25
C GLU A 44 7.60 12.53 2.51
N LEU A 45 6.63 11.62 2.41
CA LEU A 45 5.81 11.21 3.55
C LEU A 45 6.63 10.48 4.63
N LEU A 46 7.64 9.71 4.23
CA LEU A 46 8.56 9.08 5.20
C LEU A 46 9.42 10.11 5.92
N ALA A 47 9.91 11.14 5.21
CA ALA A 47 10.63 12.26 5.83
C ALA A 47 9.75 13.00 6.84
N ARG A 48 8.51 13.33 6.44
CA ARG A 48 7.52 13.99 7.32
C ARG A 48 7.18 13.18 8.58
N ARG A 49 7.19 11.83 8.50
CA ARG A 49 7.04 10.97 9.68
C ARG A 49 8.19 11.15 10.66
N SER A 50 9.43 11.22 10.16
CA SER A 50 10.62 11.46 11.00
C SER A 50 10.57 12.85 11.66
N GLU A 51 10.18 13.88 10.92
CA GLU A 51 9.98 15.24 11.46
C GLU A 51 8.90 15.27 12.55
N ARG A 52 7.76 14.62 12.30
CA ARG A 52 6.68 14.53 13.28
C ARG A 52 7.11 13.80 14.54
N LYS A 53 7.89 12.72 14.40
CA LYS A 53 8.47 11.97 15.52
C LYS A 53 9.40 12.87 16.35
N ALA A 54 10.29 13.63 15.71
CA ALA A 54 11.20 14.55 16.39
C ALA A 54 10.44 15.64 17.17
N ALA A 55 9.36 16.18 16.61
CA ALA A 55 8.51 17.15 17.31
C ALA A 55 7.85 16.53 18.55
N ILE A 56 7.34 15.29 18.44
CA ILE A 56 6.74 14.56 19.57
C ILE A 56 7.78 14.31 20.67
N ASP A 57 8.99 13.89 20.29
CA ASP A 57 10.09 13.66 21.23
C ASP A 57 10.53 14.95 21.94
N ALA A 58 10.36 16.11 21.28
CA ALA A 58 10.60 17.43 21.86
C ALA A 58 9.45 17.93 22.77
N GLY A 59 8.43 17.11 23.02
CA GLY A 59 7.33 17.41 23.93
C GLY A 59 6.01 17.79 23.26
N LEU A 60 5.90 17.69 21.93
CA LEU A 60 4.62 17.88 21.25
C LEU A 60 3.67 16.70 21.52
N THR A 61 2.57 16.95 22.21
CA THR A 61 1.50 15.95 22.39
C THR A 61 0.61 15.88 21.15
N PRO A 62 0.38 14.69 20.56
CA PRO A 62 -0.59 14.55 19.48
C PRO A 62 -2.01 14.94 19.90
N GLY A 63 -2.73 15.64 19.03
CA GLY A 63 -4.11 16.06 19.23
C GLY A 63 -4.83 16.28 17.90
N PHE A 64 -6.10 16.68 17.96
CA PHE A 64 -6.87 17.03 16.77
C PHE A 64 -6.31 18.30 16.11
N LEU A 65 -6.21 18.29 14.79
CA LEU A 65 -5.74 19.44 14.04
C LEU A 65 -6.87 20.46 13.88
N GLU A 66 -6.59 21.73 14.12
CA GLU A 66 -7.55 22.82 13.95
C GLU A 66 -7.91 23.01 12.46
N GLU A 67 -6.92 22.92 11.57
CA GLU A 67 -7.09 23.07 10.12
C GLU A 67 -8.05 22.05 9.47
N THR A 68 -8.38 20.95 10.14
CA THR A 68 -9.36 19.95 9.66
C THR A 68 -10.64 19.92 10.49
N ALA A 69 -10.91 20.95 11.31
CA ALA A 69 -12.11 21.02 12.13
C ALA A 69 -13.40 20.98 11.29
N ASP A 70 -13.45 21.75 10.20
CA ASP A 70 -14.63 21.82 9.32
C ASP A 70 -14.95 20.48 8.64
N ILE A 71 -13.93 19.67 8.36
CA ILE A 71 -14.12 18.31 7.82
C ILE A 71 -14.75 17.40 8.87
N ARG A 72 -14.38 17.54 10.14
CA ARG A 72 -14.94 16.72 11.24
C ARG A 72 -16.35 17.13 11.63
N SER A 73 -16.70 18.41 11.49
CA SER A 73 -18.03 18.94 11.80
C SER A 73 -18.99 18.95 10.60
N GLY A 74 -18.48 18.69 9.39
CA GLY A 74 -19.28 18.68 8.17
C GLY A 74 -20.12 17.41 8.00
N GLU A 75 -21.23 17.55 7.27
CA GLU A 75 -22.11 16.44 6.89
C GLU A 75 -21.61 15.77 5.60
N TRP A 76 -20.97 14.62 5.73
CA TRP A 76 -20.49 13.83 4.59
C TRP A 76 -20.48 12.33 4.90
N GLN A 77 -20.44 11.51 3.84
CA GLN A 77 -20.28 10.07 3.94
C GLN A 77 -19.30 9.58 2.87
N VAL A 78 -18.65 8.45 3.13
CA VAL A 78 -17.85 7.75 2.12
C VAL A 78 -18.77 7.22 0.99
N GLY A 79 -18.18 6.84 -0.14
CA GLY A 79 -18.91 6.14 -1.19
C GLY A 79 -19.51 4.81 -0.69
N PRO A 80 -20.61 4.33 -1.30
CA PRO A 80 -21.25 3.08 -0.89
C PRO A 80 -20.29 1.89 -1.00
N ALA A 81 -20.35 0.99 -0.03
CA ALA A 81 -19.58 -0.25 -0.07
C ALA A 81 -20.21 -1.25 -1.06
N PRO A 82 -19.39 -2.05 -1.76
CA PRO A 82 -19.84 -3.27 -2.43
C PRO A 82 -20.59 -4.22 -1.48
N ALA A 83 -21.53 -5.00 -2.02
CA ALA A 83 -22.45 -5.81 -1.21
C ALA A 83 -21.75 -6.86 -0.33
N ASP A 84 -20.65 -7.42 -0.80
CA ASP A 84 -19.78 -8.38 -0.10
C ASP A 84 -19.03 -7.76 1.10
N LEU A 85 -18.96 -6.43 1.18
CA LEU A 85 -18.31 -5.72 2.29
C LEU A 85 -19.28 -5.20 3.36
N ASN A 86 -20.59 -5.43 3.20
CA ASN A 86 -21.60 -4.95 4.16
C ASN A 86 -21.66 -5.77 5.46
N ASP A 87 -21.16 -7.01 5.46
CA ASP A 87 -21.12 -7.88 6.64
C ASP A 87 -19.71 -8.43 6.87
N ARG A 88 -18.94 -7.71 7.69
CA ARG A 88 -17.54 -8.03 8.08
C ARG A 88 -17.43 -8.31 9.57
N ARG A 89 -18.45 -8.97 10.15
CA ARG A 89 -18.56 -9.19 11.61
C ARG A 89 -17.37 -9.93 12.24
N VAL A 90 -16.67 -10.74 11.45
CA VAL A 90 -15.46 -11.47 11.84
C VAL A 90 -14.51 -11.47 10.65
N GLU A 91 -13.25 -11.17 10.91
CA GLU A 91 -12.16 -11.28 9.94
C GLU A 91 -11.06 -12.16 10.53
N ILE A 92 -10.48 -13.01 9.70
CA ILE A 92 -9.30 -13.81 10.03
C ILE A 92 -8.11 -13.26 9.25
N THR A 93 -6.96 -13.14 9.92
CA THR A 93 -5.70 -12.73 9.29
C THR A 93 -4.71 -13.89 9.31
N GLY A 94 -3.81 -13.93 8.33
CA GLY A 94 -2.85 -15.02 8.19
C GLY A 94 -1.85 -14.76 7.07
N PRO A 95 -0.80 -15.60 6.96
CA PRO A 95 0.19 -15.49 5.91
C PRO A 95 -0.41 -15.90 4.55
N THR A 96 0.20 -15.45 3.46
CA THR A 96 -0.20 -15.77 2.07
C THR A 96 0.26 -17.16 1.61
N GLU A 97 0.56 -18.07 2.53
CA GLU A 97 0.99 -19.43 2.22
C GLU A 97 -0.21 -20.27 1.77
N ARG A 98 -0.01 -21.18 0.80
CA ARG A 98 -1.09 -21.91 0.12
C ARG A 98 -2.03 -22.65 1.08
N LYS A 99 -1.51 -23.41 2.03
CA LYS A 99 -2.34 -24.13 3.01
C LYS A 99 -3.10 -23.16 3.91
N MET A 100 -2.45 -22.07 4.33
CA MET A 100 -3.10 -21.05 5.16
C MET A 100 -4.20 -20.29 4.42
N MET A 101 -4.01 -20.00 3.13
CA MET A 101 -5.05 -19.42 2.27
C MET A 101 -6.29 -20.33 2.18
N ILE A 102 -6.09 -21.65 2.04
CA ILE A 102 -7.20 -22.62 1.98
C ILE A 102 -7.92 -22.73 3.33
N ASN A 103 -7.19 -22.68 4.44
CA ASN A 103 -7.82 -22.78 5.76
C ASN A 103 -8.61 -21.53 6.14
N ALA A 104 -8.29 -20.38 5.53
CA ALA A 104 -8.89 -19.09 5.84
C ALA A 104 -10.10 -18.75 4.95
N LEU A 105 -10.21 -19.34 3.76
CA LEU A 105 -11.27 -19.11 2.76
C LEU A 105 -12.25 -20.29 2.69
#